data_AF-A0A8X6IB48-F1
#
_entry.id   AF-A0A8X6IB48-F1
#
_cell.length_a   1.000
_cell.length_b   1.000
_cell.length_c   1.000
_cell.angle_alpha   90.00
_cell.angle_beta   90.00
_cell.angle_gamma   90.00
#
_symmetry.space_group_name_H-M   'P 1'
#
loop_
_entity.id
_entity.type
_entity.pdbx_description
1 polymer ?
#
loop_
_entity_poly.entity_id
_entity_poly.type
_entity_poly.pdbx_seq_one_letter_code
_entity_poly.pdbx_strand_id
1 'polypeptide(L)'
;MLPLTLLKWKSRDVSPKSHSFLVDFNQIHVRNLFLFCFALSISRQYFGENIHCQLDGHKVSQSFLDTKCFINGTLTNFSGVENPILPVLYHDYYQWVSIVLLLQALSFHLPFRLYSKTLHSYVQELTIQKVEPSEYDRVFQVITASQGHGMFWKLWTLECVYAAHLLCQIVLLNVFFHRVWSLSSWSWSAIPMLFPDMGTCLYDYFSGEGKRPEGFVVYSL
;
A
#
# COMPACT_ATOMS: atom_id res chain seq x y z
N MET A 1 27.33 10.64 -22.73
CA MET A 1 26.65 10.45 -24.04
C MET A 1 26.25 8.99 -24.17
N LEU A 2 25.02 8.65 -23.81
CA LEU A 2 24.43 7.31 -24.01
C LEU A 2 23.40 7.43 -25.15
N PRO A 3 23.40 6.51 -26.13
CA PRO A 3 22.62 6.67 -27.35
C PRO A 3 21.13 6.42 -27.09
N LEU A 4 20.33 7.44 -27.40
CA LEU A 4 18.85 7.52 -27.30
C LEU A 4 18.10 6.64 -28.32
N THR A 5 18.67 5.54 -28.80
CA THR A 5 18.17 4.82 -29.98
C THR A 5 17.32 3.57 -29.68
N LEU A 6 16.96 3.31 -28.42
CA LEU A 6 16.11 2.15 -28.04
C LEU A 6 14.68 2.46 -27.63
N LEU A 7 14.19 3.69 -27.83
CA LEU A 7 12.76 3.99 -27.73
C LEU A 7 12.11 3.87 -29.11
N LYS A 8 12.10 2.64 -29.66
CA LYS A 8 11.14 2.27 -30.71
C LYS A 8 9.76 2.26 -30.05
N TRP A 9 9.11 3.42 -30.05
CA TRP A 9 7.72 3.59 -29.65
C TRP A 9 6.85 2.79 -30.62
N LYS A 10 6.68 1.50 -30.32
CA LYS A 10 5.70 0.63 -30.98
C LYS A 10 4.35 1.33 -30.83
N SER A 11 3.73 1.66 -31.97
CA SER A 11 2.44 2.33 -32.02
C SER A 11 1.51 1.65 -31.05
N ARG A 12 0.97 2.45 -30.13
CA ARG A 12 0.03 2.04 -29.11
C ARG A 12 -1.13 1.33 -29.82
N ASP A 13 -1.13 -0.01 -29.83
CA ASP A 13 -2.37 -0.76 -29.97
C ASP A 13 -3.29 -0.12 -28.94
N VAL A 14 -4.36 0.51 -29.42
CA VAL A 14 -5.36 1.14 -28.55
C VAL A 14 -5.94 -0.01 -27.75
N SER A 15 -5.36 -0.24 -26.56
CA SER A 15 -5.82 -1.26 -25.63
C SER A 15 -7.33 -1.05 -25.52
N PRO A 16 -8.15 -2.05 -25.85
CA PRO A 16 -9.58 -1.92 -25.68
C PRO A 16 -9.77 -1.55 -24.21
N LYS A 17 -10.28 -0.32 -23.98
CA LYS A 17 -10.60 0.11 -22.63
C LYS A 17 -11.62 -0.90 -22.12
N SER A 18 -11.33 -1.57 -21.01
CA SER A 18 -12.27 -2.50 -20.42
C SER A 18 -13.38 -1.68 -19.77
N HIS A 19 -14.38 -1.29 -20.54
CA HIS A 19 -15.40 -0.31 -20.15
C HIS A 19 -16.28 -0.67 -18.93
N SER A 20 -15.96 -1.72 -18.15
CA SER A 20 -16.53 -1.88 -16.82
C SER A 20 -15.92 -0.82 -15.91
N PHE A 21 -16.77 0.14 -15.50
CA PHE A 21 -16.40 1.24 -14.61
C PHE A 21 -15.64 0.76 -13.37
N LEU A 22 -16.05 -0.37 -12.78
CA LEU A 22 -15.45 -0.92 -11.57
C LEU A 22 -14.04 -1.48 -11.81
N VAL A 23 -13.82 -2.12 -12.98
CA VAL A 23 -12.51 -2.63 -13.38
C VAL A 23 -11.55 -1.48 -13.69
N ASP A 24 -11.98 -0.52 -14.52
CA ASP A 24 -11.18 0.64 -14.89
C ASP A 24 -10.86 1.49 -13.65
N PHE A 25 -11.83 1.69 -12.75
CA PHE A 25 -11.63 2.44 -11.52
C PHE A 25 -10.59 1.80 -10.60
N ASN A 26 -10.74 0.50 -10.31
CA ASN A 26 -9.81 -0.21 -9.43
C ASN A 26 -8.40 -0.33 -10.05
N GLN A 27 -8.32 -0.60 -11.34
CA GLN A 27 -7.03 -0.80 -12.00
C GLN A 27 -6.24 0.50 -12.21
N ILE A 28 -6.93 1.60 -12.50
CA ILE A 28 -6.29 2.88 -12.81
C ILE A 28 -6.19 3.71 -11.54
N HIS A 29 -7.32 4.05 -10.92
CA HIS A 29 -7.33 5.02 -9.82
C HIS A 29 -6.77 4.42 -8.54
N VAL A 30 -7.26 3.26 -8.10
CA VAL A 30 -6.81 2.64 -6.84
C VAL A 30 -5.34 2.22 -6.91
N ARG A 31 -4.90 1.61 -8.03
CA ARG A 31 -3.48 1.30 -8.26
C ARG A 31 -2.60 2.55 -8.23
N ASN A 32 -2.97 3.59 -8.98
CA ASN A 32 -2.14 4.81 -9.07
C ASN A 32 -2.09 5.53 -7.71
N LEU A 33 -3.18 5.50 -6.94
CA LEU A 33 -3.20 6.00 -5.57
C LEU A 33 -2.17 5.26 -4.70
N PHE A 34 -2.15 3.91 -4.72
CA PHE A 34 -1.16 3.14 -3.97
C PHE A 34 0.27 3.40 -4.42
N LEU A 35 0.53 3.52 -5.73
CA LEU A 35 1.85 3.87 -6.26
C LEU A 35 2.27 5.28 -5.85
N PHE A 36 1.34 6.22 -5.81
CA PHE A 36 1.60 7.58 -5.36
C PHE A 36 1.94 7.61 -3.86
N CYS A 37 1.15 6.95 -3.01
CA CYS A 37 1.44 6.81 -1.59
C CYS A 37 2.80 6.12 -1.36
N PHE A 38 3.09 5.05 -2.10
CA PHE A 38 4.40 4.38 -2.08
C PHE A 38 5.55 5.34 -2.42
N ALA A 39 5.41 6.13 -3.48
CA ALA A 39 6.43 7.10 -3.87
C ALA A 39 6.65 8.18 -2.79
N LEU A 40 5.59 8.63 -2.14
CA LEU A 40 5.67 9.56 -1.01
C LEU A 40 6.33 8.93 0.23
N SER A 41 6.04 7.66 0.53
CA SER A 41 6.66 6.96 1.65
C SER A 41 8.16 6.75 1.42
N ILE A 42 8.56 6.36 0.20
CA ILE A 42 9.96 6.16 -0.17
C ILE A 42 10.73 7.47 -0.22
N SER A 43 10.12 8.57 -0.69
CA SER A 43 10.83 9.85 -0.80
C SER A 43 11.31 10.33 0.56
N ARG A 44 10.52 10.12 1.62
CA ARG A 44 10.96 10.42 2.99
C ARG A 44 12.01 9.43 3.48
N GLN A 45 11.87 8.15 3.18
CA GLN A 45 12.81 7.11 3.59
C GLN A 45 14.23 7.25 2.98
N TYR A 46 14.35 7.87 1.80
CA TYR A 46 15.64 8.07 1.11
C TYR A 46 16.21 9.49 1.24
N PHE A 47 15.37 10.51 1.51
CA PHE A 47 15.81 11.92 1.55
C PHE A 47 15.59 12.63 2.90
N GLY A 48 15.04 11.95 3.90
CA GLY A 48 14.88 12.47 5.27
C GLY A 48 15.63 11.65 6.31
N GLU A 49 16.07 12.30 7.38
CA GLU A 49 16.49 11.61 8.61
C GLU A 49 15.22 11.05 9.26
N ASN A 50 14.98 9.74 9.09
CA ASN A 50 13.69 9.10 9.37
C ASN A 50 13.23 9.26 10.83
N ILE A 51 14.20 9.35 11.74
CA ILE A 51 14.00 9.33 13.18
C ILE A 51 15.21 10.03 13.81
N HIS A 52 15.00 10.96 14.75
CA HIS A 52 16.07 11.56 15.54
C HIS A 52 16.05 11.07 16.98
N CYS A 53 17.15 10.47 17.41
CA CYS A 53 17.38 10.07 18.79
C CYS A 53 18.12 11.19 19.52
N GLN A 54 17.62 11.58 20.69
CA GLN A 54 18.36 12.47 21.58
C GLN A 54 19.05 11.63 22.66
N LEU A 55 20.36 11.83 22.81
CA LEU A 55 21.18 11.10 23.76
C LEU A 55 22.01 12.08 24.60
N ASP A 56 21.70 12.15 25.89
CA ASP A 56 22.45 12.95 26.85
C ASP A 56 23.72 12.19 27.26
N GLY A 57 24.78 12.33 26.46
CA GLY A 57 26.10 11.79 26.77
C GLY A 57 26.85 11.23 25.56
N HIS A 58 27.87 11.95 25.10
CA HIS A 58 28.63 11.77 23.85
C HIS A 58 29.42 10.46 23.63
N LYS A 59 28.90 9.27 23.97
CA LYS A 59 29.65 8.01 23.79
C LYS A 59 29.39 7.26 22.47
N VAL A 60 28.35 7.60 21.71
CA VAL A 60 27.96 6.91 20.46
C VAL A 60 27.58 7.91 19.38
N SER A 61 27.87 7.60 18.11
CA SER A 61 27.51 8.45 16.97
C SER A 61 26.00 8.46 16.73
N GLN A 62 25.39 9.65 16.61
CA GLN A 62 23.94 9.82 16.41
C GLN A 62 23.40 9.06 15.19
N SER A 63 24.11 9.10 14.07
CA SER A 63 23.72 8.39 12.84
C SER A 63 23.56 6.87 13.00
N PHE A 64 24.34 6.25 13.90
CA PHE A 64 24.23 4.84 14.20
C PHE A 64 22.98 4.54 15.03
N LEU A 65 22.69 5.39 16.02
CA LEU A 65 21.53 5.26 16.89
C LEU A 65 20.24 5.43 16.10
N ASP A 66 20.16 6.46 15.25
CA ASP A 66 19.02 6.72 14.39
C ASP A 66 18.72 5.53 13.48
N THR A 67 19.76 4.99 12.83
CA THR A 67 19.64 3.80 11.98
C THR A 67 19.21 2.58 12.78
N LYS A 68 19.81 2.38 13.96
CA LYS A 68 19.52 1.22 14.81
C LYS A 68 18.08 1.26 15.33
N CYS A 69 17.59 2.43 15.74
CA CYS A 69 16.22 2.62 16.20
C CYS A 69 15.20 2.48 15.07
N PHE A 70 15.53 2.95 13.87
CA PHE A 70 14.70 2.69 12.69
C PHE A 70 14.59 1.19 12.35
N ILE A 71 15.68 0.43 12.48
CA ILE A 71 15.70 -1.02 12.17
C ILE A 71 15.05 -1.87 13.27
N ASN A 72 15.29 -1.54 14.55
CA ASN A 72 14.73 -2.30 15.66
C ASN A 72 13.26 -1.94 15.97
N GLY A 73 12.79 -0.78 15.50
CA GLY A 73 11.49 -0.23 15.86
C GLY A 73 11.53 0.55 17.17
N THR A 74 10.48 1.32 17.39
CA THR A 74 10.29 2.10 18.62
C THR A 74 9.14 1.53 19.44
N LEU A 75 9.04 1.92 20.69
CA LEU A 75 7.95 1.57 21.57
C LEU A 75 7.39 2.81 22.26
N THR A 76 6.10 2.84 22.50
CA THR A 76 5.48 3.86 23.35
C THR A 76 5.01 3.22 24.64
N ASN A 77 5.61 3.66 25.75
CA ASN A 77 5.12 3.38 27.09
C ASN A 77 4.15 4.48 27.50
N PHE A 78 2.86 4.15 27.55
CA PHE A 78 1.84 5.05 28.10
C PHE A 78 1.91 5.16 29.63
N SER A 79 2.70 4.30 30.24
CA SER A 79 3.15 4.38 31.61
C SER A 79 4.30 5.38 31.68
N GLY A 80 4.00 6.61 32.12
CA GLY A 80 4.97 7.32 32.95
C GLY A 80 5.45 6.35 34.03
N VAL A 81 6.73 6.44 34.40
CA VAL A 81 7.53 5.49 35.21
C VAL A 81 6.83 4.88 36.45
N GLU A 82 5.70 5.44 36.90
CA GLU A 82 4.97 5.09 38.11
C GLU A 82 3.85 4.03 37.98
N ASN A 83 3.36 3.63 36.78
CA ASN A 83 2.23 2.66 36.69
C ASN A 83 2.41 1.57 35.61
N PRO A 84 2.80 0.32 35.95
CA PRO A 84 3.11 -0.75 34.99
C PRO A 84 1.89 -1.44 34.34
N ILE A 85 0.70 -0.83 34.39
CA ILE A 85 -0.57 -1.48 33.98
C ILE A 85 -0.89 -1.26 32.50
N LEU A 86 -0.33 -0.22 31.86
CA LEU A 86 -0.65 0.08 30.46
C LEU A 86 0.21 -0.75 29.48
N PRO A 87 -0.38 -1.20 28.35
CA PRO A 87 0.32 -2.00 27.35
C PRO A 87 1.42 -1.20 26.65
N VAL A 88 2.58 -1.83 26.47
CA VAL A 88 3.66 -1.32 25.61
C VAL A 88 3.27 -1.56 24.16
N LEU A 89 3.16 -0.48 23.37
CA LEU A 89 2.86 -0.58 21.95
C LEU A 89 4.17 -0.51 21.14
N TYR A 90 4.41 -1.52 20.31
CA TYR A 90 5.58 -1.60 19.43
C TYR A 90 5.25 -1.07 18.04
N HIS A 91 6.14 -0.21 17.54
CA HIS A 91 6.02 0.48 16.25
C HIS A 91 7.13 0.01 15.30
N ASP A 92 6.90 -1.12 14.64
CA ASP A 92 7.80 -1.72 13.63
C ASP A 92 7.25 -1.57 12.18
N TYR A 93 6.09 -0.94 12.03
CA TYR A 93 5.36 -0.89 10.75
C TYR A 93 6.04 -0.03 9.68
N TYR A 94 6.88 0.95 10.06
CA TYR A 94 7.51 1.90 9.13
C TYR A 94 8.29 1.21 7.99
N GLN A 95 8.91 0.07 8.28
CA GLN A 95 9.67 -0.71 7.31
C GLN A 95 8.77 -1.39 6.28
N TRP A 96 7.59 -1.82 6.72
CA TRP A 96 6.70 -2.67 5.95
C TRP A 96 5.68 -1.89 5.14
N VAL A 97 5.29 -0.68 5.57
CA VAL A 97 4.28 0.14 4.89
C VAL A 97 4.59 0.30 3.40
N SER A 98 5.81 0.71 3.05
CA SER A 98 6.20 0.91 1.64
C SER A 98 6.12 -0.39 0.84
N ILE A 99 6.57 -1.51 1.42
CA ILE A 99 6.54 -2.83 0.76
C ILE A 99 5.10 -3.28 0.53
N VAL A 100 4.24 -3.13 1.55
CA VAL A 100 2.82 -3.49 1.46
C VAL A 100 2.13 -2.65 0.38
N LEU A 101 2.31 -1.32 0.38
CA LEU A 101 1.71 -0.44 -0.64
C LEU A 101 2.13 -0.83 -2.07
N LEU A 102 3.39 -1.21 -2.27
CA LEU A 102 3.87 -1.70 -3.56
C LEU A 102 3.22 -3.04 -3.95
N LEU A 103 3.17 -4.01 -3.03
CA LEU A 103 2.52 -5.30 -3.26
C LEU A 103 1.03 -5.14 -3.56
N GLN A 104 0.35 -4.22 -2.86
CA GLN A 104 -1.04 -3.89 -3.12
C GLN A 104 -1.20 -3.30 -4.53
N ALA A 105 -0.39 -2.32 -4.92
CA ALA A 105 -0.41 -1.78 -6.28
C ALA A 105 -0.18 -2.86 -7.36
N LEU A 106 0.78 -3.76 -7.15
CA LEU A 106 1.05 -4.86 -8.07
C LEU A 106 -0.11 -5.85 -8.14
N SER A 107 -0.73 -6.17 -7.00
CA SER A 107 -1.88 -7.08 -6.95
C SER A 107 -3.07 -6.56 -7.74
N PHE A 108 -3.36 -5.25 -7.73
CA PHE A 108 -4.41 -4.65 -8.57
C PHE A 108 -4.08 -4.64 -10.07
N HIS A 109 -2.82 -4.86 -10.45
CA HIS A 109 -2.42 -4.97 -11.86
C HIS A 109 -2.58 -6.39 -12.42
N LEU A 110 -2.48 -7.42 -11.56
CA LEU A 110 -2.41 -8.81 -11.98
C LEU A 110 -3.70 -9.33 -12.63
N PRO A 111 -4.91 -9.14 -12.06
CA PRO A 111 -6.14 -9.63 -12.66
C PRO A 111 -6.33 -9.07 -14.08
N PHE A 112 -6.07 -7.78 -14.30
CA PHE A 112 -6.17 -7.22 -15.65
C PHE A 112 -5.20 -7.87 -16.62
N ARG A 113 -3.95 -8.12 -16.24
CA ARG A 113 -2.98 -8.75 -17.13
C ARG A 113 -3.41 -10.16 -17.52
N LEU A 114 -3.95 -10.93 -16.57
CA LEU A 114 -4.45 -12.28 -16.82
C LEU A 114 -5.71 -12.30 -17.71
N TYR A 115 -6.64 -11.38 -17.47
CA TYR A 115 -7.91 -11.32 -18.20
C TYR A 115 -7.87 -10.47 -19.47
N SER A 116 -6.82 -9.67 -19.70
CA SER A 116 -6.74 -8.75 -20.84
C SER A 116 -6.76 -9.47 -22.19
N LYS A 117 -6.06 -10.60 -22.32
CA LYS A 117 -6.05 -11.40 -23.56
C LYS A 117 -7.43 -11.94 -23.90
N THR A 118 -8.11 -12.47 -22.89
CA THR A 118 -9.44 -13.05 -22.98
C THR A 118 -10.46 -11.96 -23.35
N LEU A 119 -10.40 -10.82 -22.65
CA LEU A 119 -11.29 -9.68 -22.86
C LEU A 119 -11.07 -9.01 -24.23
N HIS A 120 -9.83 -8.93 -24.71
CA HIS A 120 -9.53 -8.38 -26.04
C HIS A 120 -10.17 -9.20 -27.17
N SER A 121 -10.04 -10.53 -27.12
CA SER A 121 -10.69 -11.43 -28.09
C SER A 121 -12.20 -11.22 -28.11
N TYR A 122 -12.82 -11.06 -26.92
CA TYR A 122 -14.27 -10.86 -26.80
C TYR A 122 -14.76 -9.50 -27.30
N VAL A 123 -14.02 -8.42 -27.03
CA VAL A 123 -14.37 -7.08 -27.52
C VAL A 123 -14.24 -7.02 -29.05
N GLN A 124 -13.28 -7.72 -29.64
CA GLN A 124 -13.15 -7.80 -31.11
C GLN A 124 -14.35 -8.51 -31.75
N GLU A 125 -14.80 -9.64 -31.20
CA GLU A 125 -16.00 -10.35 -31.69
C GLU A 125 -17.24 -9.44 -31.68
N LEU A 126 -17.45 -8.68 -30.59
CA LEU A 126 -18.57 -7.75 -30.46
C LEU A 126 -18.46 -6.56 -31.41
N THR A 127 -17.25 -6.03 -31.63
CA THR A 127 -17.03 -4.87 -32.52
C THR A 127 -17.29 -5.23 -33.97
N ILE A 128 -16.98 -6.47 -34.37
CA ILE A 128 -17.24 -6.97 -35.73
C ILE A 128 -18.75 -7.17 -35.96
N GLN A 129 -19.51 -7.50 -34.91
CA GLN A 129 -20.92 -7.86 -35.04
C GLN A 129 -21.90 -6.66 -35.07
N LYS A 130 -21.51 -5.47 -34.60
CA LYS A 130 -22.37 -4.27 -34.64
C LYS A 130 -21.57 -3.01 -34.99
N VAL A 131 -21.59 -2.65 -36.27
CA VAL A 131 -21.19 -1.33 -36.77
C VAL A 131 -22.48 -0.55 -37.09
N GLU A 132 -23.09 0.03 -36.07
CA GLU A 132 -23.93 1.21 -36.26
C GLU A 132 -23.62 2.19 -35.11
N PRO A 133 -23.14 3.41 -35.41
CA PRO A 133 -22.68 4.33 -34.38
C PRO A 133 -23.88 5.03 -33.76
N SER A 134 -24.41 4.50 -32.67
CA SER A 134 -25.38 5.23 -31.86
C SER A 134 -24.74 5.83 -30.60
N GLU A 135 -25.28 6.99 -30.23
CA GLU A 135 -24.85 7.97 -29.23
C GLU A 135 -24.84 7.47 -27.77
N TYR A 136 -25.22 6.21 -27.54
CA TYR A 136 -25.31 5.60 -26.21
C TYR A 136 -23.98 4.99 -25.75
N ASP A 137 -23.77 4.98 -24.43
CA ASP A 137 -22.65 4.30 -23.81
C ASP A 137 -22.59 2.83 -24.26
N ARG A 138 -21.50 2.45 -24.92
CA ARG A 138 -21.26 1.11 -25.49
C ARG A 138 -21.45 -0.01 -24.46
N VAL A 139 -21.27 0.27 -23.17
CA VAL A 139 -21.51 -0.66 -22.05
C VAL A 139 -22.96 -1.09 -21.99
N PHE A 140 -23.90 -0.15 -22.08
CA PHE A 140 -25.32 -0.46 -22.00
C PHE A 140 -25.75 -1.30 -23.21
N GLN A 141 -25.16 -1.03 -24.38
CA GLN A 141 -25.37 -1.82 -25.59
C GLN A 141 -24.81 -3.24 -25.48
N VAL A 142 -23.63 -3.42 -24.88
CA VAL A 142 -23.05 -4.76 -24.67
C VAL A 142 -23.86 -5.55 -23.66
N ILE A 143 -24.30 -4.93 -22.56
CA ILE A 143 -25.11 -5.60 -21.53
C ILE A 143 -26.47 -6.03 -22.10
N THR A 144 -27.18 -5.10 -22.77
CA THR A 144 -28.48 -5.40 -23.41
C THR A 144 -28.35 -6.39 -24.57
N ALA A 145 -27.26 -6.35 -25.34
CA ALA A 145 -27.00 -7.34 -26.39
C ALA A 145 -26.57 -8.71 -25.84
N SER A 146 -26.03 -8.77 -24.62
CA SER A 146 -25.54 -10.01 -23.99
C SER A 146 -26.58 -10.75 -23.15
N GLN A 147 -27.82 -10.25 -23.05
CA GLN A 147 -28.87 -10.74 -22.15
C GLN A 147 -29.28 -12.23 -22.30
N GLY A 148 -28.68 -12.99 -23.21
CA GLY A 148 -28.90 -14.44 -23.36
C GLY A 148 -27.66 -15.31 -23.49
N HIS A 149 -26.43 -14.79 -23.35
CA HIS A 149 -25.21 -15.54 -23.69
C HIS A 149 -24.23 -15.65 -22.52
N GLY A 150 -23.43 -16.72 -22.47
CA GLY A 150 -22.41 -16.97 -21.44
C GLY A 150 -21.35 -15.87 -21.26
N MET A 151 -21.39 -14.83 -22.09
CA MET A 151 -20.57 -13.62 -22.00
C MET A 151 -20.94 -12.74 -20.80
N PHE A 152 -22.23 -12.61 -20.48
CA PHE A 152 -22.68 -11.88 -19.29
C PHE A 152 -22.07 -12.48 -18.02
N TRP A 153 -22.13 -13.81 -17.88
CA TRP A 153 -21.58 -14.53 -16.74
C TRP A 153 -20.06 -14.37 -16.60
N LYS A 154 -19.31 -14.30 -17.71
CA LYS A 154 -17.86 -14.07 -17.67
C LYS A 154 -17.52 -12.66 -17.17
N LEU A 155 -18.25 -11.64 -17.63
CA LEU A 155 -18.05 -10.26 -17.18
C LEU A 155 -18.43 -10.11 -15.69
N TRP A 156 -19.58 -10.67 -15.30
CA TRP A 156 -20.04 -10.67 -13.92
C TRP A 156 -19.06 -11.38 -12.98
N THR A 157 -18.53 -12.54 -13.39
CA THR A 157 -17.50 -13.27 -12.62
C THR A 157 -16.25 -12.41 -12.43
N LEU A 158 -15.82 -11.69 -13.47
CA LEU A 158 -14.67 -10.78 -13.38
C LEU A 158 -14.93 -9.65 -12.38
N GLU A 159 -16.11 -9.03 -12.41
CA GLU A 159 -16.51 -7.99 -11.45
C GLU A 159 -16.55 -8.53 -10.02
N CYS A 160 -17.11 -9.72 -9.80
CA CYS A 160 -17.08 -10.39 -8.50
C CYS A 160 -15.65 -10.67 -8.01
N VAL A 161 -14.75 -11.11 -8.88
CA VAL A 161 -13.34 -11.33 -8.55
C VAL A 161 -12.67 -10.01 -8.13
N TYR A 162 -12.92 -8.91 -8.83
CA TYR A 162 -12.39 -7.60 -8.45
C TYR A 162 -12.98 -7.07 -7.14
N ALA A 163 -14.28 -7.25 -6.92
CA ALA A 163 -14.94 -6.88 -5.67
C ALA A 163 -14.37 -7.68 -4.49
N ALA A 164 -14.21 -9.00 -4.65
CA ALA A 164 -13.59 -9.86 -3.65
C ALA A 164 -12.12 -9.48 -3.40
N HIS A 165 -11.36 -9.17 -4.46
CA HIS A 165 -9.98 -8.70 -4.32
C HIS A 165 -9.90 -7.37 -3.56
N LEU A 166 -10.78 -6.41 -3.86
CA LEU A 166 -10.85 -5.14 -3.13
C LEU A 166 -11.17 -5.35 -1.64
N LEU A 167 -12.16 -6.20 -1.32
CA LEU A 167 -12.49 -6.54 0.06
C LEU A 167 -11.32 -7.22 0.78
N CYS A 168 -10.64 -8.15 0.11
CA CYS A 168 -9.44 -8.80 0.63
C CYS A 168 -8.34 -7.76 0.94
N GLN A 169 -8.13 -6.78 0.06
CA GLN A 169 -7.13 -5.72 0.29
C GLN A 169 -7.51 -4.79 1.45
N ILE A 170 -8.79 -4.47 1.63
CA ILE A 170 -9.28 -3.72 2.78
C ILE A 170 -9.04 -4.53 4.06
N VAL A 171 -9.38 -5.82 4.06
CA VAL A 171 -9.15 -6.70 5.22
C VAL A 171 -7.66 -6.85 5.51
N LEU A 172 -6.79 -6.99 4.49
CA LEU A 172 -5.35 -7.10 4.67
C LEU A 172 -4.77 -5.82 5.26
N LEU A 173 -5.15 -4.65 4.73
CA LEU A 173 -4.71 -3.36 5.26
C LEU A 173 -5.18 -3.18 6.71
N ASN A 174 -6.42 -3.57 6.97
CA ASN A 174 -6.98 -3.56 8.31
C ASN A 174 -6.24 -4.53 9.23
N VAL A 175 -5.91 -5.76 8.81
CA VAL A 175 -5.11 -6.71 9.61
C VAL A 175 -3.69 -6.21 9.85
N PHE A 176 -3.08 -5.58 8.84
CA PHE A 176 -1.77 -4.96 8.94
C PHE A 176 -1.75 -3.87 10.02
N PHE A 177 -2.75 -2.99 10.03
CA PHE A 177 -2.93 -2.00 11.09
C PHE A 177 -3.55 -2.57 12.37
N HIS A 178 -4.25 -3.71 12.33
CA HIS A 178 -4.90 -4.33 13.50
C HIS A 178 -3.93 -5.15 14.33
N ARG A 179 -2.85 -5.63 13.73
CA ARG A 179 -1.65 -6.00 14.50
C ARG A 179 -1.18 -4.82 15.37
N VAL A 180 -1.54 -3.59 15.00
CA VAL A 180 -1.25 -2.36 15.75
C VAL A 180 -2.44 -1.90 16.63
N TRP A 181 -3.71 -2.26 16.36
CA TRP A 181 -4.85 -1.96 17.27
C TRP A 181 -6.15 -2.77 17.04
N SER A 182 -6.85 -3.20 18.11
CA SER A 182 -8.09 -3.99 17.99
C SER A 182 -9.32 -3.19 17.50
N LEU A 183 -10.05 -3.73 16.53
CA LEU A 183 -11.04 -3.13 15.61
C LEU A 183 -12.33 -2.50 16.17
N SER A 184 -12.54 -2.32 17.49
CA SER A 184 -13.86 -1.89 17.97
C SER A 184 -14.05 -0.38 18.16
N SER A 185 -13.04 0.45 17.96
CA SER A 185 -13.15 1.90 18.18
C SER A 185 -12.24 2.71 17.26
N TRP A 186 -12.56 2.78 15.97
CA TRP A 186 -12.01 3.81 15.10
C TRP A 186 -12.53 5.17 15.58
N SER A 187 -11.76 5.79 16.46
CA SER A 187 -11.93 7.19 16.85
C SER A 187 -10.75 7.97 16.32
N TRP A 188 -11.00 9.16 15.78
CA TRP A 188 -9.95 10.11 15.40
C TRP A 188 -9.01 10.41 16.58
N SER A 189 -9.47 10.23 17.82
CA SER A 189 -8.66 10.35 19.03
C SER A 189 -7.61 9.25 19.23
N ALA A 190 -7.67 8.13 18.49
CA ALA A 190 -6.70 7.04 18.58
C ALA A 190 -5.53 7.19 17.60
N ILE A 191 -5.60 8.13 16.64
CA ILE A 191 -4.54 8.37 15.66
C ILE A 191 -3.20 8.76 16.32
N PRO A 192 -3.16 9.67 17.32
CA PRO A 192 -1.91 10.00 18.00
C PRO A 192 -1.32 8.83 18.79
N MET A 193 -2.13 7.80 19.07
CA MET A 193 -1.69 6.57 19.74
C MET A 193 -1.02 5.61 18.76
N LEU A 194 -1.52 5.58 17.53
CA LEU A 194 -0.98 4.78 16.42
C LEU A 194 0.26 5.42 15.79
N PHE A 195 0.28 6.75 15.72
CA PHE A 195 1.37 7.55 15.18
C PHE A 195 1.82 8.55 16.24
N PRO A 196 2.60 8.10 17.24
CA PRO A 196 3.08 8.98 18.29
C PRO A 196 4.16 9.92 17.75
N ASP A 197 4.12 11.19 18.17
CA ASP A 197 5.17 12.16 17.85
C ASP A 197 6.50 11.81 18.55
N MET A 198 6.42 11.08 19.68
CA MET A 198 7.56 10.65 20.48
C MET A 198 7.48 9.16 20.82
N GLY A 199 8.58 8.45 20.63
CA GLY A 199 8.75 7.05 21.01
C GLY A 199 9.97 6.85 21.91
N THR A 200 10.11 5.65 22.44
CA THR A 200 11.32 5.19 23.11
C THR A 200 11.96 4.10 22.26
N CYS A 201 13.29 4.11 22.14
CA CYS A 201 14.05 3.05 21.50
C CYS A 201 14.95 2.39 22.55
N LEU A 202 14.95 1.06 22.60
CA LEU A 202 15.82 0.29 23.49
C LEU A 202 17.05 -0.18 22.72
N TYR A 203 18.22 0.14 23.27
CA TYR A 203 19.50 -0.32 22.75
C TYR A 203 20.26 -1.05 23.84
N ASP A 204 20.63 -2.29 23.54
CA ASP A 204 21.51 -3.08 24.37
C ASP A 204 22.96 -2.76 24.01
N TYR A 205 23.75 -2.31 24.99
CA TYR A 205 25.19 -2.20 24.84
C TYR A 205 25.92 -3.15 25.79
N PHE A 206 27.06 -3.64 25.33
CA PHE A 206 27.94 -4.47 26.14
C PHE A 206 28.97 -3.56 26.80
N SER A 207 28.91 -3.47 28.13
CA SER A 207 29.92 -2.80 28.95
C SER A 207 30.78 -3.85 29.66
N GLY A 208 31.93 -3.44 30.20
CA GLY A 208 32.78 -4.31 31.04
C GLY A 208 32.05 -4.88 32.27
N GLU A 209 30.92 -4.29 32.66
CA GLU A 209 30.04 -4.75 33.75
C GLU A 209 28.90 -5.68 33.28
N GLY A 210 28.85 -6.06 32.00
CA GLY A 210 27.82 -6.92 31.41
C GLY A 210 26.85 -6.19 30.47
N LYS A 211 25.75 -6.87 30.13
CA LYS A 211 24.72 -6.37 29.20
C LYS A 211 23.71 -5.50 29.99
N ARG A 212 23.63 -4.20 29.69
CA ARG A 212 22.59 -3.30 30.24
C ARG A 212 21.75 -2.69 29.11
N PRO A 213 20.41 -2.73 29.20
CA PRO A 213 19.55 -2.00 28.28
C PRO A 213 19.53 -0.52 28.65
N GLU A 214 19.83 0.36 27.70
CA GLU A 214 19.59 1.80 27.81
C GLU A 214 18.44 2.19 26.89
N GLY A 215 17.50 2.99 27.42
CA GLY A 215 16.35 3.50 26.69
C GLY A 215 16.55 4.97 26.33
N PHE A 216 16.26 5.33 25.09
CA PHE A 216 16.41 6.69 24.57
C PHE A 216 15.08 7.23 24.08
N VAL A 217 14.86 8.53 24.29
CA VAL A 217 13.70 9.23 23.74
C VAL A 217 13.98 9.56 22.28
N VAL A 218 13.00 9.26 21.45
CA VAL A 218 13.05 9.32 20.01
C VAL A 218 11.94 10.23 19.53
N TYR A 219 12.27 11.15 18.64
CA TYR A 219 11.30 12.06 18.03
C TYR A 219 11.06 11.64 16.59
N SER A 220 9.79 11.47 16.23
CA SER A 220 9.38 11.34 14.84
C SER A 220 9.10 12.73 14.27
N LEU A 221 9.79 13.08 13.18
CA LEU A 221 9.61 14.33 12.43
C LEU A 221 8.40 14.27 11.48
#